data_AF-A0A5C5YWS7-F1
#
_entry.id   AF-A0A5C5YWS7-F1
#
_cell.length_a   1.000
_cell.length_b   1.000
_cell.length_c   1.000
_cell.angle_alpha   90.00
_cell.angle_beta   90.00
_cell.angle_gamma   90.00
#
_symmetry.space_group_name_H-M   'P 1'
#
loop_
_entity.id
_entity.type
_entity.pdbx_description
1 polymer ?
#
loop_
_entity_poly.entity_id
_entity_poly.type
_entity_poly.pdbx_seq_one_letter_code
_entity_poly.pdbx_strand_id
1 'polypeptide(L)' 'MKYVLEFTDADLDRPLTEPEKMAEVVREMFDGERPVRTKDVAEKRRRDYVTIKTHLHRAGRLGLLINVPRKGWKVPQLTA' A
#
# COMPACT_ATOMS: atom_id res chain seq x y z
N MET A 1 -29.30 4.65 -7.54
CA MET A 1 -28.49 5.70 -8.17
C MET A 1 -27.03 5.48 -7.78
N LYS A 2 -26.15 5.26 -8.77
CA LYS A 2 -24.71 5.10 -8.53
C LYS A 2 -24.11 6.49 -8.75
N TYR A 3 -23.84 7.23 -7.68
CA TYR A 3 -23.12 8.50 -7.80
C TYR A 3 -21.72 8.17 -8.32
N VAL A 4 -21.47 8.50 -9.58
CA VAL A 4 -20.11 8.50 -10.12
C VAL A 4 -19.52 9.81 -9.63
N LEU A 5 -18.65 9.75 -8.62
CA LEU A 5 -17.85 10.91 -8.25
C LEU A 5 -16.99 11.23 -9.48
N GLU A 6 -17.17 12.40 -10.07
CA GLU A 6 -16.26 12.88 -11.09
C GLU A 6 -14.88 13.09 -10.45
N PHE A 7 -13.83 12.59 -11.10
CA PHE A 7 -12.47 12.85 -10.67
C PHE A 7 -12.15 14.31 -11.04
N THR A 8 -11.92 15.14 -10.03
CA THR A 8 -11.71 16.58 -10.15
C THR A 8 -10.30 16.97 -9.74
N ASP A 9 -9.90 18.20 -10.01
CA ASP A 9 -8.59 18.73 -9.56
C ASP A 9 -8.42 18.62 -8.03
N ALA A 10 -9.51 18.69 -7.26
CA ALA A 10 -9.47 18.51 -5.80
C ALA A 10 -9.02 17.09 -5.38
N ASP A 11 -9.20 16.08 -6.23
CA ASP A 11 -8.73 14.73 -5.97
C ASP A 11 -7.21 14.57 -6.16
N LEU A 12 -6.56 15.49 -6.89
CA LEU A 12 -5.10 15.50 -7.06
C LEU A 12 -4.40 15.95 -5.76
N ASP A 13 -4.98 16.92 -5.07
CA ASP A 13 -4.41 17.51 -3.86
C ASP A 13 -4.84 16.82 -2.56
N ARG A 14 -5.68 15.78 -2.64
CA ARG A 14 -6.15 15.09 -1.44
C ARG A 14 -4.99 14.39 -0.72
N PRO A 15 -4.88 14.51 0.61
CA PRO A 15 -3.84 13.82 1.35
C PRO A 15 -4.04 12.31 1.24
N LEU A 16 -2.92 11.58 1.12
CA LEU A 16 -2.95 10.13 1.09
C LEU A 16 -3.56 9.56 2.37
N THR A 17 -4.40 8.57 2.20
CA THR A 17 -4.91 7.74 3.29
C THR A 17 -3.78 6.87 3.86
N GLU A 18 -3.93 6.37 5.09
CA GLU A 18 -2.91 5.51 5.69
C GLU A 18 -2.60 4.23 4.86
N PRO A 19 -3.56 3.53 4.23
CA PRO A 19 -3.25 2.46 3.29
C PRO A 19 -2.42 2.89 2.09
N GLU A 20 -2.72 4.05 1.48
CA GLU A 20 -1.96 4.59 0.35
C GLU A 20 -0.53 4.94 0.77
N LYS A 21 -0.34 5.58 1.92
CA LYS A 21 0.99 5.82 2.49
C LYS A 21 1.77 4.52 2.75
N MET A 22 1.11 3.46 3.22
CA MET A 22 1.80 2.18 3.42
C MET A 22 2.20 1.53 2.09
N ALA A 23 1.40 1.70 1.04
CA ALA A 23 1.76 1.26 -0.30
C ALA A 23 2.99 2.02 -0.82
N GLU A 24 3.08 3.33 -0.60
CA GLU A 24 4.28 4.11 -0.94
C GLU A 24 5.51 3.62 -0.19
N VAL A 25 5.40 3.39 1.11
CA VAL A 25 6.53 2.89 1.92
C VAL A 25 7.01 1.54 1.40
N VAL A 26 6.09 0.63 1.04
CA VAL A 26 6.46 -0.66 0.43
C VAL A 26 7.10 -0.44 -0.93
N ARG A 27 6.61 0.50 -1.75
CA ARG A 27 7.20 0.83 -3.05
C ARG A 27 8.62 1.35 -2.92
N GLU A 28 8.89 2.23 -1.95
CA GLU A 28 10.25 2.70 -1.65
C GLU A 28 11.18 1.59 -1.18
N MET A 29 10.66 0.60 -0.46
CA MET A 29 11.45 -0.51 0.09
C MET A 29 11.59 -1.69 -0.88
N PHE A 30 10.77 -1.73 -1.93
CA PHE A 30 10.72 -2.86 -2.86
C PHE A 30 11.82 -2.74 -3.91
N ASP A 31 12.75 -3.70 -3.90
CA ASP A 31 13.90 -3.77 -4.81
C ASP A 31 13.55 -4.31 -6.21
N GLY A 32 12.29 -4.64 -6.46
CA GLY A 32 11.82 -5.26 -7.71
C GLY A 32 11.74 -6.79 -7.66
N GLU A 33 12.43 -7.43 -6.72
CA GLU A 33 12.54 -8.89 -6.65
C GLU A 33 11.88 -9.47 -5.40
N ARG A 34 12.23 -8.94 -4.23
CA ARG A 34 11.94 -9.52 -2.91
C ARG A 34 10.74 -8.86 -2.26
N PRO A 35 9.69 -9.63 -1.88
CA PRO A 35 8.58 -9.08 -1.11
C PRO A 35 9.05 -8.40 0.18
N VAL A 36 8.52 -7.20 0.46
CA VAL A 36 8.81 -6.45 1.67
C VAL A 36 8.03 -7.06 2.84
N ARG A 37 8.70 -7.38 3.94
CA ARG A 37 8.03 -8.00 5.10
C ARG A 37 7.32 -6.93 5.93
N THR A 38 6.15 -7.29 6.47
CA THR A 38 5.39 -6.40 7.37
C THR A 38 6.21 -5.88 8.55
N LYS A 39 7.12 -6.70 9.10
CA LYS A 39 7.98 -6.30 10.22
C LYS A 39 8.92 -5.15 9.83
N ASP A 40 9.51 -5.23 8.64
CA ASP A 40 10.45 -4.22 8.14
C ASP A 40 9.73 -2.88 7.90
N VAL A 41 8.49 -2.94 7.36
CA VAL A 41 7.64 -1.74 7.21
C VAL A 41 7.32 -1.11 8.56
N ALA A 42 6.99 -1.93 9.56
CA ALA A 42 6.66 -1.46 10.91
C ALA A 42 7.86 -0.79 11.60
N GLU A 43 9.05 -1.37 11.42
CA GLU A 43 10.31 -0.81 11.91
C GLU A 43 10.63 0.54 11.24
N LYS A 44 10.57 0.63 9.91
CA LYS A 44 10.80 1.88 9.16
C LYS A 44 9.85 2.99 9.60
N ARG A 45 8.58 2.66 9.88
CA ARG A 45 7.56 3.63 10.31
C ARG A 45 7.53 3.89 11.81
N ARG A 46 8.32 3.16 12.61
CA ARG A 46 8.29 3.19 14.08
C ARG A 46 6.87 3.08 14.63
N ARG A 47 6.09 2.15 14.08
CA ARG A 47 4.69 1.91 14.43
C ARG A 47 4.46 0.45 14.79
N ASP A 48 3.36 0.19 15.50
CA ASP A 48 3.04 -1.16 15.92
C ASP A 48 2.74 -2.07 14.72
N TYR A 49 3.16 -3.33 14.84
CA TYR A 49 3.05 -4.32 13.78
C TYR A 49 1.60 -4.56 13.35
N VAL A 50 0.65 -4.54 14.28
CA VAL A 50 -0.76 -4.90 14.03
C VAL A 50 -1.45 -3.84 13.18
N THR A 51 -1.23 -2.57 13.49
CA THR A 51 -1.70 -1.41 12.72
C THR A 51 -1.12 -1.43 11.31
N ILE A 52 0.20 -1.66 11.18
CA ILE A 52 0.87 -1.73 9.88
C ILE A 52 0.33 -2.88 9.05
N LYS A 53 0.18 -4.07 9.64
CA LYS A 53 -0.45 -5.23 8.99
C LYS A 53 -1.85 -4.88 8.48
N THR A 54 -2.65 -4.20 9.30
CA THR A 54 -4.02 -3.81 8.93
C THR A 54 -4.04 -2.87 7.73
N HIS A 55 -3.20 -1.84 7.72
CA HIS A 55 -3.13 -0.90 6.59
C HIS A 55 -2.59 -1.55 5.32
N LEU A 56 -1.60 -2.45 5.41
CA LEU A 56 -1.10 -3.19 4.26
C LEU A 56 -2.17 -4.11 3.64
N HIS A 57 -2.98 -4.79 4.47
CA HIS A 57 -4.12 -5.56 3.96
C HIS A 57 -5.17 -4.68 3.30
N ARG A 58 -5.44 -3.48 3.82
CA ARG A 58 -6.34 -2.51 3.17
C ARG A 58 -5.75 -2.03 1.85
N ALA A 59 -4.46 -1.74 1.79
CA ALA A 59 -3.77 -1.38 0.54
C ALA A 59 -3.86 -2.50 -0.50
N GLY A 60 -3.73 -3.76 -0.06
CA GLY A 60 -3.93 -4.92 -0.94
C GLY A 60 -5.35 -5.05 -1.47
N ARG A 61 -6.38 -4.76 -0.66
CA ARG A 61 -7.79 -4.73 -1.12
C ARG A 61 -8.06 -3.61 -2.11
N LEU A 62 -7.31 -2.51 -2.04
CA LEU A 62 -7.36 -1.40 -3.01
C LEU A 62 -6.56 -1.69 -4.29
N GLY A 63 -5.91 -2.86 -4.39
CA GLY A 63 -5.07 -3.21 -5.54
C GLY A 63 -3.71 -2.48 -5.57
N LEU A 64 -3.35 -1.74 -4.53
CA LEU A 64 -2.10 -1.00 -4.46
C LEU A 64 -0.89 -1.89 -4.14
N LEU A 65 -1.14 -3.07 -3.54
CA LEU A 65 -0.14 -4.05 -3.15
C LEU A 65 -0.63 -5.48 -3.40
N ILE A 66 0.31 -6.39 -3.64
CA ILE A 66 0.05 -7.82 -3.73
C ILE A 66 0.60 -8.50 -2.47
N ASN A 67 -0.27 -9.20 -1.74
CA ASN A 67 0.18 -10.06 -0.65
C ASN A 67 0.77 -11.36 -1.24
N VAL A 68 2.03 -11.63 -0.93
CA VAL A 68 2.67 -12.91 -1.24
C VAL A 68 2.71 -13.75 0.03
N PRO A 69 1.90 -14.83 0.12
CA PRO A 69 1.75 -15.61 1.33
C PRO A 69 3.09 -16.04 1.92
N ARG A 70 3.25 -15.82 3.23
CA ARG A 70 4.47 -16.14 4.01
C ARG A 70 5.75 -15.43 3.55
N LYS A 71 5.69 -14.52 2.58
CA LYS A 71 6.87 -13.79 2.09
C LYS A 71 6.77 -12.29 2.37
N GLY A 72 5.61 -11.67 2.16
CA GLY A 72 5.44 -10.22 2.40
C GLY A 72 4.57 -9.56 1.34
N TRP A 73 4.95 -8.35 0.95
CA TRP A 73 4.19 -7.48 0.06
C TRP A 73 5.01 -7.10 -1.17
N LYS A 74 4.40 -7.12 -2.35
CA LYS A 74 4.98 -6.62 -3.60
C LYS A 74 4.16 -5.47 -4.15
N VAL A 75 4.81 -4.62 -4.93
CA VAL A 75 4.11 -3.65 -5.79
C VAL A 75 3.52 -4.41 -6.99
N PRO A 76 2.27 -4.14 -7.40
CA PRO A 76 1.70 -4.72 -8.60
C PRO A 76 2.57 -4.40 -9.82
N GLN A 77 2.82 -5.40 -10.67
CA GLN A 77 3.43 -5.14 -11.98
C GLN A 77 2.34 -4.54 -12.88
N LEU A 78 2.56 -3.32 -13.36
CA LEU A 78 1.75 -2.77 -14.44
C LEU A 78 2.12 -3.57 -15.69
N THR A 79 1.20 -4.40 -16.17
CA THR A 79 1.31 -4.97 -17.52
C THR A 79 1.06 -3.82 -18.49
N ALA A 80 2.12 -3.43 -19.21
CA ALA A 80 2.04 -2.49 -20.34
C ALA A 80 1.24 -3.09 -21.50
#